data_AF-A0A382H681-F1
#
_entry.id   AF-A0A382H681-F1
#
_cell.length_a   1.000
_cell.length_b   1.000
_cell.length_c   1.000
_cell.angle_alpha   90.00
_cell.angle_beta   90.00
_cell.angle_gamma   90.00
#
_symmetry.space_group_name_H-M   'P 1'
#
loop_
_entity.id
_entity.type
_entity.pdbx_description
1 polymer ?
#
loop_
_entity_poly.entity_id
_entity_poly.type
_entity_poly.pdbx_seq_one_letter_code
_entity_poly.pdbx_strand_id
1 'polypeptide(L)'
;MRLTSPSLPIGGYSYSQGLEFAISSGWVHDTSTVSDWIQGLLKNSLINLDLPVLQKLYEAWQESDTDRVRYWNNFLSANRDAFELQEEDR
;
A
#
# COMPACT_ATOMS: atom_id res chain seq x y z
N MET A 1 18.59 2.26 -8.40
CA MET A 1 17.29 1.55 -8.40
C MET A 1 17.41 0.15 -7.78
N ARG A 2 17.80 0.02 -6.50
CA ARG A 2 17.79 -1.29 -5.82
C ARG A 2 16.49 -1.53 -5.04
N LEU A 3 15.92 -0.48 -4.46
CA LEU A 3 14.68 -0.52 -3.67
C LEU A 3 13.40 -0.58 -4.51
N THR A 4 13.47 -0.32 -5.82
CA THR A 4 12.32 -0.34 -6.74
C THR A 4 12.32 -1.56 -7.65
N SER A 5 13.16 -2.56 -7.36
CA SER A 5 13.29 -3.75 -8.19
C SER A 5 12.12 -4.71 -7.91
N PRO A 6 11.44 -5.23 -8.95
CA PRO A 6 10.46 -6.31 -8.80
C PRO A 6 11.03 -7.59 -8.18
N SER A 7 12.36 -7.77 -8.23
CA SER A 7 13.05 -8.95 -7.72
C SER A 7 13.51 -8.80 -6.26
N LEU A 8 13.14 -7.70 -5.59
CA LEU A 8 13.47 -7.50 -4.18
C LEU A 8 12.66 -8.51 -3.34
N PRO A 9 13.30 -9.33 -2.48
CA PRO A 9 12.63 -10.41 -1.75
C PRO A 9 11.91 -9.88 -0.51
N ILE A 10 10.93 -9.01 -0.71
CA ILE A 10 10.15 -8.35 0.35
C ILE A 10 8.68 -8.79 0.36
N GLY A 11 8.31 -9.81 -0.44
CA GLY A 11 6.94 -10.30 -0.55
C GLY A 11 6.29 -9.99 -1.90
N GLY A 12 4.99 -10.28 -2.00
CA GLY A 12 4.17 -9.96 -3.17
C GLY A 12 3.91 -8.46 -3.30
N TYR A 13 3.36 -8.04 -4.44
CA TYR A 13 2.90 -6.66 -4.58
C TYR A 13 1.65 -6.45 -3.71
N SER A 14 1.82 -5.72 -2.60
CA SER A 14 0.72 -5.08 -1.89
C SER A 14 -0.18 -4.39 -2.92
N TYR A 15 -1.49 -4.40 -2.71
CA TYR A 15 -2.52 -3.84 -3.61
C TYR A 15 -2.91 -4.67 -4.85
N SER A 16 -2.37 -5.88 -5.04
CA SER A 16 -2.91 -6.81 -6.05
C SER A 16 -4.19 -7.52 -5.59
N GLN A 17 -4.49 -7.46 -4.29
CA GLN A 17 -5.65 -8.05 -3.67
C GLN A 17 -6.95 -7.54 -4.31
N GLY A 18 -7.86 -8.47 -4.59
CA GLY A 18 -9.15 -8.16 -5.21
C GLY A 18 -9.12 -7.94 -6.72
N LEU A 19 -7.94 -7.89 -7.38
CA LEU A 19 -7.88 -7.86 -8.84
C LEU A 19 -8.41 -9.17 -9.44
N GLU A 20 -8.04 -10.32 -8.87
CA GLU A 20 -8.57 -11.62 -9.29
C GLU A 20 -10.10 -11.68 -9.15
N PHE A 21 -10.62 -11.17 -8.04
CA PHE A 21 -12.07 -11.05 -7.83
C PHE A 21 -12.71 -10.12 -8.86
N ALA A 22 -12.13 -8.93 -9.10
CA ALA A 22 -12.63 -7.95 -10.05
C ALA A 22 -12.65 -8.50 -11.49
N ILE A 23 -11.67 -9.32 -11.87
CA ILE A 23 -11.65 -10.04 -13.14
C ILE A 23 -12.74 -11.11 -13.16
N SER A 24 -12.81 -11.98 -12.15
CA SER A 24 -13.79 -13.06 -12.08
C SER A 24 -15.25 -12.57 -12.05
N SER A 25 -15.47 -11.37 -11.50
CA SER A 25 -16.77 -10.70 -11.43
C SER A 25 -17.09 -9.86 -12.68
N GLY A 26 -16.17 -9.79 -13.65
CA GLY A 26 -16.33 -9.02 -14.87
C GLY A 26 -16.27 -7.50 -14.70
N TRP A 27 -15.76 -6.99 -13.58
CA TRP A 27 -15.53 -5.55 -13.40
C TRP A 27 -14.30 -5.05 -14.17
N VAL A 28 -13.31 -5.92 -14.32
CA VAL A 28 -12.11 -5.69 -15.13
C VAL A 28 -12.08 -6.73 -16.25
N HIS A 29 -12.19 -6.27 -17.49
CA HIS A 29 -12.26 -7.15 -18.67
C HIS A 29 -11.49 -6.63 -19.89
N ASP A 30 -10.92 -5.43 -19.81
CA ASP A 30 -10.11 -4.82 -20.87
C ASP A 30 -9.11 -3.80 -20.30
N THR A 31 -8.33 -3.19 -21.19
CA THR A 31 -7.30 -2.21 -20.83
C THR A 31 -7.89 -0.94 -20.18
N SER A 32 -9.11 -0.54 -20.54
CA SER A 32 -9.73 0.66 -19.97
C SER A 32 -10.15 0.40 -18.52
N THR A 33 -10.87 -0.70 -18.30
CA THR A 33 -11.39 -1.10 -16.99
C THR A 33 -10.28 -1.42 -16.00
N VAL A 34 -9.17 -2.03 -16.43
CA VAL A 34 -8.00 -2.21 -15.54
C VAL A 34 -7.34 -0.89 -15.19
N SER A 35 -7.28 0.08 -16.12
CA SER A 35 -6.73 1.41 -15.84
C SER A 35 -7.58 2.15 -14.81
N ASP A 36 -8.90 2.09 -14.94
CA ASP A 36 -9.83 2.71 -13.99
C ASP A 36 -9.74 2.05 -12.61
N TRP A 37 -9.62 0.72 -12.57
CA TRP A 37 -9.43 -0.02 -11.33
C TRP A 37 -8.13 0.37 -10.62
N ILE A 38 -7.00 0.42 -11.33
CA ILE A 38 -5.70 0.86 -10.78
C ILE A 38 -5.79 2.30 -10.27
N GLN A 39 -6.40 3.21 -11.04
CA GLN A 39 -6.57 4.59 -10.61
C GLN A 39 -7.42 4.71 -9.34
N GLY A 40 -8.49 3.93 -9.25
CA GLY A 40 -9.32 3.86 -8.04
C GLY A 40 -8.50 3.38 -6.84
N LEU A 41 -7.70 2.34 -7.03
CA LEU A 41 -6.83 1.82 -5.98
C LEU A 41 -5.80 2.86 -5.50
N LEU A 42 -5.13 3.55 -6.42
CA LEU A 42 -4.16 4.59 -6.10
C LEU A 42 -4.80 5.75 -5.32
N LYS A 43 -5.99 6.18 -5.76
CA LYS A 43 -6.73 7.28 -5.13
C LYS A 43 -7.25 6.94 -3.75
N ASN A 44 -7.62 5.69 -3.49
CA ASN A 44 -8.28 5.30 -2.24
C ASN A 44 -7.28 4.84 -1.17
N SER A 45 -6.19 4.16 -1.55
CA SER A 45 -5.18 3.70 -0.59
C SER A 45 -3.94 4.59 -0.63
N LEU A 46 -3.18 4.52 -1.72
CA LEU A 46 -1.80 5.02 -1.77
C LEU A 46 -1.73 6.54 -1.47
N ILE A 47 -2.64 7.31 -2.05
CA ILE A 47 -2.67 8.77 -1.90
C ILE A 47 -3.15 9.21 -0.51
N ASN A 48 -4.08 8.48 0.12
CA ASN A 48 -4.72 8.93 1.36
C ASN A 48 -4.07 8.36 2.63
N LEU A 49 -3.32 7.25 2.51
CA LEU A 49 -2.72 6.58 3.66
C LEU A 49 -1.21 6.44 3.51
N ASP A 50 -0.76 5.66 2.53
CA ASP A 50 0.65 5.23 2.45
C ASP A 50 1.61 6.39 2.18
N LEU A 51 1.32 7.25 1.19
CA LEU A 51 2.19 8.39 0.86
C LEU A 51 2.23 9.45 1.98
N PRO A 52 1.10 9.89 2.56
CA PRO A 52 1.14 10.81 3.69
C PRO A 52 1.89 10.25 4.89
N VAL A 53 1.67 8.98 5.24
CA VAL A 53 2.37 8.35 6.38
C VAL A 53 3.85 8.19 6.09
N LEU A 54 4.24 7.80 4.86
CA LEU A 54 5.66 7.75 4.45
C LEU A 54 6.34 9.11 4.61
N GLN A 55 5.68 10.20 4.20
CA GLN A 55 6.19 11.55 4.42
C GLN A 55 6.37 11.84 5.91
N LYS A 56 5.38 11.50 6.74
CA LYS A 56 5.45 11.74 8.19
C LYS A 56 6.54 10.95 8.89
N LEU A 57 6.77 9.70 8.47
CA LEU A 57 7.87 8.86 8.94
C LEU A 57 9.22 9.43 8.50
N TYR A 58 9.33 9.87 7.24
CA TYR A 58 10.55 10.49 6.73
C TYR A 58 10.93 11.74 7.54
N GLU A 59 9.97 12.64 7.77
CA GLU A 59 10.14 13.83 8.61
C GLU A 59 10.57 13.46 10.05
N ALA A 60 9.91 12.48 10.67
CA ALA A 60 10.24 12.06 12.04
C ALA A 60 11.67 11.47 12.14
N TRP A 61 12.11 10.72 11.13
CA TRP A 61 13.48 10.20 11.07
C TRP A 61 14.52 11.32 10.90
N GLN A 62 14.22 12.36 10.12
CA GLN A 62 15.12 13.52 9.99
C GLN A 62 15.29 14.26 11.33
N GLU A 63 14.24 14.30 12.15
CA GLU A 63 14.22 14.94 13.47
C GLU A 63 14.73 14.01 14.60
N SER A 64 15.03 12.74 14.29
CA SER A 64 15.33 11.70 15.30
C SER A 64 14.23 11.50 16.34
N ASP A 65 12.98 11.81 16.00
CA ASP A 65 11.81 11.66 16.86
C ASP A 65 11.26 10.23 16.77
N THR A 66 11.81 9.34 17.60
CA THR A 66 11.43 7.92 17.60
C THR A 66 10.01 7.65 18.08
N ASP A 67 9.44 8.54 18.89
CA ASP A 67 8.07 8.40 19.37
C ASP A 67 7.08 8.69 18.25
N ARG A 68 7.34 9.73 17.46
CA ARG A 68 6.58 10.05 16.25
C ARG A 68 6.73 8.95 15.19
N VAL A 69 7.91 8.36 15.03
CA VAL A 69 8.10 7.18 14.17
C VAL A 69 7.19 6.03 14.61
N ARG A 70 7.21 5.68 15.91
CA ARG A 70 6.39 4.59 16.45
C ARG A 70 4.89 4.86 16.29
N TYR A 71 4.47 6.10 16.52
CA TYR A 71 3.08 6.51 16.35
C TYR A 71 2.59 6.26 14.92
N TRP A 72 3.33 6.77 13.92
CA TRP A 72 2.91 6.64 12.52
C TRP A 72 3.01 5.21 12.01
N ASN A 73 3.96 4.42 12.52
CA ASN A 73 4.02 2.99 12.23
C ASN A 73 2.78 2.26 12.76
N ASN A 74 2.40 2.49 14.02
CA ASN A 74 1.20 1.89 14.61
C ASN A 74 -0.09 2.36 13.91
N PHE A 75 -0.14 3.63 13.52
CA PHE A 75 -1.25 4.17 12.74
C PHE A 75 -1.40 3.44 11.39
N LEU A 76 -0.30 3.21 10.67
CA LEU A 76 -0.32 2.48 9.41
C LEU A 76 -0.82 1.04 9.60
N SER A 77 -0.27 0.32 10.57
CA SER A 77 -0.68 -1.07 10.87
C SER A 77 -2.15 -1.17 11.28
N ALA A 78 -2.68 -0.17 12.00
CA ALA A 78 -4.08 -0.15 12.41
C ALA A 78 -5.07 0.09 11.25
N ASN A 79 -4.62 0.67 10.12
CA ASN A 79 -5.46 0.90 8.94
C ASN A 79 -5.41 -0.26 7.91
N ARG A 80 -4.58 -1.28 8.16
CA ARG A 80 -4.57 -2.53 7.39
C ARG A 80 -5.60 -3.48 8.01
N ASP A 81 -6.89 -3.26 7.74
CA ASP A 81 -8.02 -3.91 8.43
C ASP A 81 -8.25 -5.40 8.08
N ALA A 82 -7.76 -5.90 6.94
CA ALA A 82 -7.86 -7.33 6.64
C ALA A 82 -6.70 -8.09 7.29
N PHE A 83 -6.98 -9.20 7.97
CA PHE A 83 -5.94 -10.08 8.53
C PHE A 83 -4.90 -10.49 7.47
N GLU A 84 -5.33 -10.70 6.23
CA GLU A 84 -4.47 -10.96 5.07
C GLU A 84 -3.53 -9.77 4.72
N LEU A 85 -4.02 -8.53 4.85
CA LEU A 85 -3.21 -7.30 4.68
C LEU A 85 -2.16 -7.13 5.79
N GLN A 86 -2.43 -7.62 7.00
CA GLN A 86 -1.46 -7.56 8.10
C GLN A 86 -0.35 -8.61 7.98
N GLU A 87 -0.65 -9.78 7.41
CA GLU A 87 0.33 -10.85 7.21
C GLU A 87 1.27 -10.57 6.01
N GLU A 88 0.84 -9.80 5.01
CA GLU A 88 1.74 -9.34 3.93
C GLU A 88 2.79 -8.33 4.40
N ASP A 89 2.44 -7.48 5.38
CA ASP A 89 3.31 -6.38 5.86
C ASP A 89 4.24 -6.80 7.03
N ARG A 90 4.14 -8.05 7.51
CA ARG A 90 4.93 -8.62 8.63
C ARG A 90 6.29 -9.16 8.19
#